data_AF-A0A6N8ZBE7-F1
#
_entry.id   AF-A0A6N8ZBE7-F1
#
_cell.length_a   1.000
_cell.length_b   1.000
_cell.length_c   1.000
_cell.angle_alpha   90.00
_cell.angle_beta   90.00
_cell.angle_gamma   90.00
#
_symmetry.space_group_name_H-M   'P 1'
#
loop_
_entity.id
_entity.type
_entity.pdbx_description
1 polymer ?
#
loop_
_entity_poly.entity_id
_entity_poly.type
_entity_poly.pdbx_seq_one_letter_code
_entity_poly.pdbx_strand_id
1 'polypeptide(L)' 'MAEAGESTVSMEDFRALVRVARLPLDDSELEELLPLYQFLKQRVDMLHEADLPLGGQAMTFPADWSK' A
#
# COMPACT_ATOMS: atom_id res chain seq x y z
N MET A 1 18.66 -8.33 15.13
CA MET A 1 17.25 -8.29 15.57
C MET A 1 16.83 -6.84 15.44
N ALA A 2 16.14 -6.48 14.37
CA ALA A 2 15.55 -5.16 14.20
C ALA A 2 14.05 -5.34 14.38
N GLU A 3 13.49 -4.70 15.38
CA GLU A 3 12.04 -4.59 15.56
C GLU A 3 11.51 -3.74 14.40
N ALA A 4 10.95 -4.39 13.38
CA ALA A 4 10.14 -3.72 12.39
C ALA A 4 8.96 -3.12 13.15
N GLY A 5 9.03 -1.81 13.43
CA GLY A 5 7.97 -1.06 14.06
C GLY A 5 6.73 -1.19 13.19
N GLU A 6 5.83 -2.08 13.59
CA GLU A 6 4.57 -2.36 12.92
C GLU A 6 3.72 -1.08 12.98
N SER A 7 3.95 -0.20 12.02
CA SER A 7 3.27 1.09 11.92
C SER A 7 1.91 0.82 11.31
N THR A 8 1.02 0.25 12.13
CA THR A 8 -0.38 0.05 11.80
C THR A 8 -1.01 1.41 11.51
N VAL A 9 -1.57 1.54 10.30
CA VAL A 9 -2.20 2.80 9.88
C VAL A 9 -3.53 2.95 10.60
N SER A 10 -3.69 4.07 11.30
CA SER A 10 -4.92 4.37 12.03
C SER A 10 -6.08 4.66 11.05
N MET A 11 -7.31 4.52 11.52
CA MET A 11 -8.50 4.86 10.72
C MET A 11 -8.50 6.35 10.31
N GLU A 12 -8.00 7.26 11.16
CA GLU A 12 -7.90 8.69 10.82
C GLU A 12 -6.87 8.95 9.70
N ASP A 13 -5.72 8.30 9.76
CA ASP A 13 -4.69 8.41 8.71
C ASP A 13 -5.21 7.83 7.40
N PHE A 14 -5.91 6.70 7.45
CA PHE A 14 -6.51 6.10 6.27
C PHE A 14 -7.59 6.98 5.64
N ARG A 15 -8.44 7.62 6.46
CA ARG A 15 -9.41 8.64 6.01
C ARG A 15 -8.72 9.81 5.33
N ALA A 16 -7.60 10.27 5.87
CA ALA A 16 -6.83 11.35 5.26
C ALA A 16 -6.29 10.94 3.88
N LEU A 17 -5.76 9.72 3.74
CA LEU A 17 -5.28 9.18 2.46
C LEU A 17 -6.39 9.06 1.41
N VAL A 18 -7.55 8.52 1.81
CA VAL A 18 -8.73 8.41 0.95
C VAL A 18 -9.20 9.78 0.46
N ARG A 19 -9.20 10.79 1.35
CA ARG A 19 -9.53 12.17 0.99
C ARG A 19 -8.53 12.77 0.01
N VAL A 20 -7.23 12.53 0.19
CA VAL A 20 -6.18 12.97 -0.75
C VAL A 20 -6.34 12.30 -2.12
N ALA A 21 -6.66 11.00 -2.13
CA ALA A 21 -6.96 10.24 -3.34
C ALA A 21 -8.29 10.63 -3.99
N ARG A 22 -9.09 11.49 -3.33
CA ARG A 22 -10.44 11.93 -3.77
C ARG A 22 -11.37 10.75 -4.06
N LEU A 23 -11.24 9.68 -3.28
CA LEU A 23 -12.11 8.52 -3.38
C LEU A 23 -13.40 8.79 -2.57
N PRO A 24 -14.59 8.69 -3.18
CA PRO A 24 -15.86 8.95 -2.50
C PRO A 24 -16.30 7.70 -1.73
N LEU A 25 -15.59 7.37 -0.67
CA LEU A 25 -15.88 6.21 0.18
C LEU A 25 -16.69 6.61 1.41
N ASP A 26 -17.65 5.79 1.79
CA ASP A 26 -18.37 5.91 3.06
C ASP A 26 -17.66 5.18 4.21
N ASP A 27 -18.16 5.35 5.44
CA ASP A 27 -17.54 4.79 6.65
C ASP A 27 -17.48 3.25 6.62
N SER A 28 -18.48 2.57 6.03
CA SER A 28 -18.50 1.11 5.92
C SER A 28 -17.44 0.62 4.94
N GLU A 29 -17.31 1.30 3.80
CA GLU A 29 -16.28 0.98 2.81
C GLU A 29 -14.87 1.20 3.38
N LEU A 30 -14.68 2.23 4.20
CA LEU A 30 -13.42 2.50 4.89
C LEU A 30 -13.04 1.37 5.87
N GLU A 31 -14.01 0.86 6.63
CA GLU A 31 -13.81 -0.26 7.55
C GLU A 31 -13.44 -1.56 6.82
N GLU A 32 -14.02 -1.81 5.65
CA GLU A 32 -13.70 -2.97 4.83
C GLU A 32 -12.33 -2.86 4.14
N LEU A 33 -11.94 -1.65 3.72
CA LEU A 33 -10.71 -1.42 2.95
C LEU A 33 -9.47 -1.24 3.82
N LEU A 34 -9.62 -0.79 5.08
CA LEU A 34 -8.48 -0.57 5.98
C LEU A 34 -7.62 -1.84 6.18
N PRO A 35 -8.18 -3.04 6.44
CA PRO A 35 -7.40 -4.27 6.55
C PRO A 35 -6.65 -4.62 5.26
N LEU A 36 -7.28 -4.41 4.09
CA LEU A 36 -6.65 -4.65 2.79
C LEU A 36 -5.49 -3.69 2.56
N TYR A 37 -5.66 -2.41 2.89
CA TYR A 37 -4.62 -1.41 2.80
C TYR A 37 -3.42 -1.76 3.70
N GLN A 38 -3.66 -2.15 4.95
CA GLN A 38 -2.61 -2.55 5.88
C GLN A 38 -1.83 -3.77 5.36
N PHE A 39 -2.52 -4.79 4.85
CA PHE A 39 -1.89 -5.96 4.24
C PHE A 39 -1.00 -5.60 3.05
N LEU A 40 -1.49 -4.73 2.16
CA LEU A 40 -0.72 -4.29 0.99
C LEU A 40 0.45 -3.40 1.37
N LYS A 41 0.27 -2.51 2.35
CA LYS A 41 1.33 -1.64 2.85
C LYS A 41 2.53 -2.45 3.36
N GLN A 42 2.30 -3.50 4.13
CA GLN A 42 3.39 -4.38 4.60
C GLN A 42 4.18 -4.99 3.44
N ARG A 43 3.51 -5.44 2.38
CA ARG A 43 4.17 -5.98 1.18
C ARG A 43 4.97 -4.93 0.43
N VAL A 44 4.47 -3.70 0.35
CA VAL A 44 5.18 -2.58 -0.27
C VAL A 44 6.40 -2.17 0.55
N ASP A 45 6.27 -2.13 1.88
CA ASP A 45 7.40 -1.82 2.77
C ASP A 45 8.52 -2.88 2.63
N MET A 46 8.16 -4.17 2.51
CA MET A 46 9.14 -5.24 2.21
C MET A 46 9.89 -5.04 0.90
N LEU A 47 9.26 -4.45 -0.13
CA LEU A 47 9.93 -4.14 -1.41
C LEU A 47 10.93 -2.98 -1.27
N HIS A 48 10.72 -2.08 -0.31
CA HIS A 48 11.64 -0.99 -0.01
C HIS A 48 12.79 -1.42 0.91
N GLU A 49 12.55 -2.41 1.80
CA GLU A 49 13.60 -2.99 2.66
C GLU A 49 14.52 -3.96 1.91
N ALA A 50 14.00 -4.62 0.87
CA ALA A 50 14.85 -5.38 -0.03
C ALA A 50 15.83 -4.39 -0.68
N ASP A 51 17.12 -4.57 -0.44
CA ASP A 51 18.22 -3.95 -1.17
C ASP A 51 18.08 -4.41 -2.63
N LEU A 52 17.18 -3.76 -3.37
CA LEU A 52 16.86 -4.10 -4.75
C LEU A 52 18.18 -3.93 -5.49
N PRO A 53 18.77 -5.02 -6.04
CA PRO A 53 20.02 -4.88 -6.75
C PRO A 53 19.77 -3.91 -7.89
N LEU A 54 20.39 -2.73 -7.79
CA LEU A 54 20.38 -1.68 -8.81
C LEU A 54 21.03 -2.29 -10.07
N GLY A 55 20.23 -2.98 -10.88
CA GLY A 55 20.73 -3.82 -11.98
C GLY A 55 19.84 -5.03 -12.33
N GLY A 56 18.89 -5.42 -11.49
CA GLY A 56 17.83 -6.35 -11.89
C GLY A 56 16.96 -5.72 -12.98
N GLN A 57 16.67 -6.46 -14.06
CA GLN A 57 15.73 -6.02 -15.09
C GLN A 57 14.47 -5.47 -14.40
N ALA A 58 14.21 -4.17 -14.58
CA ALA A 58 12.93 -3.60 -14.19
C ALA A 58 11.86 -4.48 -14.82
N MET A 59 11.08 -5.20 -14.01
CA MET A 59 9.94 -5.95 -14.49
C MET A 59 8.95 -4.92 -15.02
N THR A 60 9.08 -4.59 -16.30
CA THR A 60 8.06 -3.85 -17.04
C THR A 60 6.88 -4.79 -17.15
N PHE A 61 5.91 -4.64 -16.27
CA PHE A 61 4.60 -5.25 -16.47
C PHE A 61 4.04 -4.62 -17.74
N PRO A 62 3.86 -5.37 -18.84
CA PRO A 62 3.15 -4.83 -19.98
C PRO A 62 1.76 -4.48 -19.47
N ALA A 63 1.45 -3.20 -19.53
CA ALA A 63 0.14 -2.66 -19.22
C ALA A 63 -0.85 -3.27 -20.22
N ASP A 64 -1.48 -4.40 -19.89
CA ASP A 64 -2.54 -5.02 -20.69
C ASP A 64 -3.88 -4.30 -20.47
N TRP A 65 -3.86 -2.96 -20.57
CA TRP A 65 -5.04 -2.10 -20.45
C TRP A 65 -5.79 -2.00 -21.79
N SER A 66 -5.57 -2.97 -22.67
CA SER A 66 -6.09 -2.99 -24.03
C SER A 66 -6.84 -4.29 -24.33
N LYS A 67 -8.01 -4.48 -23.71
CA LYS A 67 -9.32 -4.49 -24.39
C LYS A 67 -10.47 -4.90 -23.45
#